data_AF-A0A7Y3N6S9-F1
#
_entry.id   AF-A0A7Y3N6S9-F1
#
_cell.length_a   1.000
_cell.length_b   1.000
_cell.length_c   1.000
_cell.angle_alpha   90.00
_cell.angle_beta   90.00
_cell.angle_gamma   90.00
#
_symmetry.space_group_name_H-M   'P 1'
#
loop_
_entity.id
_entity.type
_entity.pdbx_description
1 polymer ?
#
loop_
_entity_poly.entity_id
_entity_poly.type
_entity_poly.pdbx_seq_one_letter_code
_entity_poly.pdbx_strand_id
1 'polypeptide(L)'
;MPLTTRLHEFIARYNVLQSPTVGMDAYLKNHPNLYKAVLLANHVFRAASMAAFHKALPYSAPVNTSLCFGGSLFYRLSVETNCAYKFALPAFAGSIALPMGKEALTNLLNGVAFASRNKFVSTLASLIPIAAYITYIALTVSYDVDKKCEKK
;
A
#
# COMPACT_ATOMS: atom_id res chain seq x y z
N MET A 1 -26.34 28.58 11.39
CA MET A 1 -25.36 27.78 10.63
C MET A 1 -25.28 26.39 11.27
N PRO A 2 -25.54 25.30 10.53
CA PRO A 2 -25.50 23.94 11.05
C PRO A 2 -24.13 23.57 11.64
N LEU A 3 -24.11 22.68 12.64
CA LEU A 3 -22.88 22.20 13.30
C LEU A 3 -21.90 21.55 12.29
N THR A 4 -22.45 20.85 11.30
CA THR A 4 -21.70 20.23 10.20
C THR A 4 -20.95 21.26 9.36
N THR A 5 -21.52 22.43 9.12
CA THR A 5 -20.88 23.52 8.35
C THR A 5 -19.74 24.17 9.13
N ARG A 6 -19.92 24.38 10.43
CA ARG A 6 -18.86 24.92 11.32
C ARG A 6 -17.67 23.98 11.44
N LEU A 7 -17.93 22.66 11.53
CA LEU A 7 -16.86 21.66 11.61
C LEU A 7 -16.08 21.56 10.28
N HIS A 8 -16.75 21.62 9.14
CA HIS A 8 -16.08 21.65 7.82
C HIS A 8 -15.22 22.90 7.65
N GLU A 9 -15.71 24.07 8.03
CA GLU A 9 -14.93 25.31 7.98
C GLU A 9 -13.73 25.26 8.93
N PHE A 10 -13.92 24.70 10.13
CA PHE A 10 -12.81 24.49 11.07
C PHE A 10 -11.75 23.57 10.49
N ILE A 11 -12.14 22.40 9.96
CA ILE A 11 -11.21 21.45 9.33
C ILE A 11 -10.50 22.10 8.14
N ALA A 12 -11.23 22.79 7.26
CA ALA A 12 -10.64 23.47 6.11
C ALA A 12 -9.64 24.56 6.53
N ARG A 13 -9.95 25.33 7.58
CA ARG A 13 -9.09 26.40 8.08
C ARG A 13 -7.77 25.89 8.67
N TYR A 14 -7.78 24.72 9.29
CA TYR A 14 -6.59 24.13 9.93
C TYR A 14 -5.92 23.02 9.11
N ASN A 15 -6.48 22.64 7.95
CA ASN A 15 -5.84 21.69 7.05
C ASN A 15 -4.75 22.37 6.21
N VAL A 16 -3.64 22.71 6.87
CA VAL A 16 -2.45 23.32 6.26
C VAL A 16 -1.86 22.47 5.13
N LEU A 17 -2.19 21.17 5.08
CA LEU A 17 -1.75 20.26 4.04
C LEU A 17 -2.65 20.29 2.79
N GLN A 18 -3.84 20.89 2.85
CA GLN A 18 -4.77 20.88 1.72
C GLN A 18 -4.18 21.55 0.48
N SER A 19 -3.71 22.80 0.63
CA SER A 19 -3.14 23.57 -0.48
C SER A 19 -1.96 22.87 -1.17
N PRO A 20 -0.90 22.42 -0.45
CA PRO A 20 0.20 21.71 -1.09
C PRO A 20 -0.23 20.37 -1.70
N THR A 21 -1.18 19.66 -1.09
CA THR A 21 -1.68 18.39 -1.64
C THR A 21 -2.43 18.60 -2.95
N VAL A 22 -3.25 19.65 -3.05
CA VAL A 22 -3.96 20.01 -4.29
C VAL A 22 -2.97 20.40 -5.39
N GLY A 23 -1.95 21.20 -5.06
CA GLY A 23 -0.90 21.58 -6.03
C GLY A 23 -0.13 20.35 -6.55
N MET A 24 0.22 19.43 -5.66
CA MET A 24 0.92 18.19 -6.02
C MET A 24 0.03 17.24 -6.85
N ASP A 25 -1.26 17.10 -6.51
CA ASP A 25 -2.20 16.30 -7.32
C ASP A 25 -2.37 16.89 -8.72
N ALA A 26 -2.48 18.21 -8.85
CA ALA A 26 -2.53 18.89 -10.15
C ALA A 26 -1.27 18.63 -10.99
N TYR A 27 -0.09 18.68 -10.37
CA TYR A 27 1.18 18.38 -11.03
C TYR A 27 1.26 16.91 -11.48
N LEU A 28 0.93 15.96 -10.60
CA LEU A 28 0.99 14.53 -10.89
C LEU A 28 -0.01 14.11 -11.98
N LYS A 29 -1.18 14.75 -12.04
CA LYS A 29 -2.17 14.53 -13.10
C LYS A 29 -1.67 14.86 -14.51
N ASN A 30 -0.66 15.72 -14.64
CA ASN A 30 -0.02 16.04 -15.92
C ASN A 30 1.20 15.14 -16.22
N HIS A 31 1.61 14.31 -15.24
CA HIS A 31 2.77 13.42 -15.34
C HIS A 31 2.37 11.99 -14.95
N PRO A 32 1.60 11.27 -15.78
CA PRO A 32 0.97 10.00 -15.40
C PRO A 32 1.99 8.93 -14.98
N ASN A 33 3.14 8.82 -15.63
CA ASN A 33 4.18 7.87 -15.23
C ASN A 33 4.76 8.18 -13.85
N LEU A 34 4.99 9.46 -13.53
CA LEU A 34 5.42 9.88 -12.20
C LEU A 34 4.32 9.62 -11.17
N TYR A 35 3.06 9.87 -11.52
CA TYR A 35 1.93 9.58 -10.64
C TYR A 35 1.86 8.09 -10.30
N LYS A 36 1.99 7.20 -11.30
CA LYS A 36 2.06 5.75 -11.08
C LYS A 36 3.21 5.38 -10.14
N ALA A 37 4.40 5.93 -10.35
CA ALA A 37 5.56 5.66 -9.50
C ALA A 37 5.33 6.09 -8.04
N VAL A 38 4.77 7.28 -7.82
CA VAL A 38 4.45 7.80 -6.46
C VAL A 38 3.40 6.92 -5.78
N LEU A 39 2.36 6.49 -6.49
CA LEU A 39 1.32 5.62 -5.96
C LEU A 39 1.85 4.22 -5.61
N LEU A 40 2.71 3.66 -6.46
CA LEU A 40 3.39 2.40 -6.20
C LEU A 40 4.24 2.49 -4.92
N ALA A 41 5.04 3.55 -4.78
CA ALA A 41 5.86 3.78 -3.59
C ALA A 41 5.00 3.92 -2.33
N ASN A 42 3.87 4.64 -2.42
CA ASN A 42 2.92 4.80 -1.32
C ASN A 42 2.30 3.46 -0.89
N HIS A 43 1.99 2.56 -1.84
CA HIS A 43 1.53 1.21 -1.52
C HIS A 43 2.57 0.42 -0.71
N VAL A 44 3.83 0.44 -1.14
CA VAL A 44 4.91 -0.26 -0.45
C VAL A 44 5.10 0.31 0.95
N PHE A 45 5.10 1.63 1.11
CA PHE A 45 5.22 2.29 2.41
C PHE A 45 4.06 1.93 3.35
N ARG A 46 2.82 1.90 2.84
CA ARG A 46 1.64 1.49 3.60
C ARG A 46 1.71 0.01 4.01
N ALA A 47 2.15 -0.88 3.12
CA ALA A 47 2.35 -2.29 3.43
C ALA A 47 3.43 -2.50 4.50
N ALA A 48 4.55 -1.79 4.42
CA ALA A 48 5.61 -1.83 5.42
C ALA A 48 5.11 -1.34 6.79
N SER A 49 4.35 -0.24 6.80
CA SER A 49 3.72 0.28 8.03
C SER A 49 2.74 -0.71 8.65
N MET A 50 1.92 -1.37 7.82
CA MET A 50 0.99 -2.41 8.27
C MET A 50 1.74 -3.65 8.80
N ALA A 51 2.86 -4.04 8.18
CA ALA A 51 3.70 -5.14 8.69
C ALA A 51 4.33 -4.79 10.05
N ALA A 52 4.78 -3.54 10.23
CA ALA A 52 5.27 -3.06 11.51
C ALA A 52 4.16 -3.06 12.58
N PHE A 53 2.97 -2.58 12.20
CA PHE A 53 1.80 -2.60 13.09
C PHE A 53 1.40 -4.02 13.51
N HIS A 54 1.40 -4.97 12.56
CA HIS A 54 1.12 -6.39 12.82
C HIS A 54 2.09 -7.01 13.83
N LYS A 55 3.35 -6.57 13.83
CA LYS A 55 4.38 -6.99 14.80
C LYS A 55 4.31 -6.27 16.15
N ALA A 56 3.80 -5.04 16.17
CA ALA A 56 3.72 -4.24 17.39
C ALA A 56 2.54 -4.64 18.30
N LEU A 57 1.52 -5.32 17.75
CA LEU A 57 0.38 -5.78 18.51
C LEU A 57 0.76 -6.96 19.44
N PRO A 58 0.34 -6.94 20.71
CA PRO A 58 0.76 -7.91 21.73
C PRO A 58 0.02 -9.26 21.66
N TYR A 59 -0.76 -9.53 20.61
CA TYR A 59 -1.53 -10.77 20.49
C TYR A 59 -0.81 -11.81 19.62
N SER A 60 -1.36 -13.03 19.58
CA SER A 60 -0.85 -14.09 18.72
C SER A 60 -0.94 -13.72 17.24
N ALA A 61 -0.06 -14.28 16.40
CA ALA A 61 -0.02 -13.97 14.97
C ALA A 61 -1.37 -14.16 14.24
N PRO A 62 -2.18 -15.20 14.52
CA PRO A 62 -3.52 -15.31 13.95
C PRO A 62 -4.43 -14.15 14.37
N VAL A 63 -4.43 -13.77 15.66
CA VAL A 63 -5.25 -12.67 16.18
C VAL A 63 -4.84 -11.33 15.56
N ASN A 64 -3.54 -11.03 15.51
CA ASN A 64 -3.04 -9.83 14.84
C ASN A 64 -3.44 -9.79 13.38
N THR A 65 -3.38 -10.93 12.68
CA THR A 65 -3.79 -11.03 11.27
C THR A 65 -5.28 -10.73 11.11
N SER A 66 -6.12 -11.34 11.94
CA SER A 66 -7.57 -11.11 11.91
C SER A 66 -7.94 -9.66 12.24
N LEU A 67 -7.27 -9.04 13.22
CA LEU A 67 -7.50 -7.64 13.56
C LEU A 67 -7.09 -6.71 12.43
N CYS A 68 -5.90 -6.89 11.85
CA CYS A 68 -5.44 -6.08 10.73
C CYS A 68 -6.31 -6.29 9.48
N PHE A 69 -6.72 -7.53 9.19
CA PHE A 69 -7.63 -7.82 8.07
C PHE A 69 -8.99 -7.15 8.28
N GLY A 70 -9.58 -7.33 9.47
CA GLY A 70 -10.87 -6.72 9.84
C GLY A 70 -10.81 -5.20 9.80
N GLY A 71 -9.75 -4.59 10.32
CA GLY A 71 -9.51 -3.15 10.25
C GLY A 71 -9.38 -2.65 8.81
N SER A 72 -8.60 -3.35 7.97
CA SER A 72 -8.48 -3.02 6.55
C SER A 72 -9.80 -3.17 5.79
N LEU A 73 -10.60 -4.20 6.09
CA LEU A 73 -11.92 -4.40 5.48
C LEU A 73 -12.91 -3.33 5.93
N PHE A 74 -12.92 -2.98 7.21
CA PHE A 74 -13.78 -1.93 7.73
C PHE A 74 -13.42 -0.57 7.12
N TYR A 75 -12.13 -0.23 7.07
CA TYR A 75 -11.65 0.99 6.43
C TYR A 75 -12.00 1.01 4.93
N ARG A 76 -11.87 -0.14 4.26
CA ARG A 76 -12.26 -0.31 2.87
C ARG A 76 -13.73 0.02 2.63
N LEU A 77 -14.62 -0.48 3.49
CA LEU A 77 -16.07 -0.34 3.35
C LEU A 77 -16.60 1.02 3.82
N SER A 78 -15.97 1.64 4.81
CA SER A 78 -16.43 2.91 5.41
C SER A 78 -15.80 4.15 4.79
N VAL A 79 -14.47 4.12 4.58
CA VAL A 79 -13.70 5.29 4.14
C VAL A 79 -13.42 5.21 2.65
N GLU A 80 -12.82 4.11 2.19
CA GLU A 80 -12.34 4.01 0.80
C GLU A 80 -13.45 3.84 -0.24
N THR A 81 -14.69 3.56 0.17
CA THR A 81 -15.85 3.57 -0.72
C THR A 81 -16.02 4.94 -1.40
N ASN A 82 -15.64 6.01 -0.70
CA ASN A 82 -15.71 7.39 -1.19
C ASN A 82 -14.35 7.95 -1.62
N CYS A 83 -13.27 7.19 -1.45
CA CYS A 83 -11.94 7.62 -1.88
C CYS A 83 -11.68 7.20 -3.32
N ALA A 84 -11.07 8.10 -4.09
CA ALA A 84 -10.65 7.82 -5.46
C ALA A 84 -9.49 6.80 -5.55
N TYR A 85 -8.93 6.39 -4.40
CA TYR A 85 -7.83 5.44 -4.35
C TYR A 85 -8.00 4.46 -3.17
N LYS A 86 -7.60 3.23 -3.44
CA LYS A 86 -8.03 2.01 -2.77
C LYS A 86 -6.79 1.26 -2.22
N PHE A 87 -6.35 1.57 -1.00
CA PHE A 87 -5.06 1.12 -0.45
C PHE A 87 -5.13 0.04 0.63
N ALA A 88 -6.22 -0.06 1.40
CA ALA A 88 -6.25 -0.81 2.66
C ALA A 88 -6.04 -2.32 2.50
N LEU A 89 -6.75 -2.95 1.57
CA LEU A 89 -6.58 -4.38 1.28
C LEU A 89 -5.23 -4.68 0.60
N PRO A 90 -4.77 -3.89 -0.40
CA PRO A 90 -3.40 -4.01 -0.89
C PRO A 90 -2.33 -3.88 0.20
N ALA A 91 -2.47 -2.92 1.12
CA ALA A 91 -1.52 -2.75 2.22
C ALA A 91 -1.49 -3.96 3.16
N PHE A 92 -2.66 -4.56 3.45
CA PHE A 92 -2.75 -5.80 4.21
C PHE A 92 -2.04 -6.97 3.48
N ALA A 93 -2.33 -7.19 2.19
CA ALA A 93 -1.67 -8.23 1.41
C ALA A 93 -0.14 -8.04 1.38
N GLY A 94 0.32 -6.80 1.18
CA GLY A 94 1.73 -6.46 1.23
C GLY A 94 2.36 -6.67 2.61
N SER A 95 1.61 -6.49 3.70
CA SER A 95 2.10 -6.71 5.06
C SER A 95 2.47 -8.17 5.35
N ILE A 96 1.84 -9.11 4.63
CA ILE A 96 2.15 -10.54 4.67
C ILE A 96 3.27 -10.87 3.70
N ALA A 97 3.21 -10.32 2.47
CA ALA A 97 4.17 -10.62 1.42
C ALA A 97 5.60 -10.10 1.73
N LEU A 98 5.73 -8.88 2.24
CA LEU A 98 7.02 -8.22 2.45
C LEU A 98 7.90 -8.96 3.49
N PRO A 99 7.41 -9.37 4.67
CA PRO A 99 8.22 -10.15 5.61
C PRO A 99 8.65 -11.49 5.03
N MET A 100 7.77 -12.20 4.32
CA MET A 100 8.07 -13.52 3.75
C MET A 100 9.20 -13.45 2.72
N GLY A 101 9.18 -12.45 1.84
CA GLY A 101 10.24 -12.32 0.84
C GLY A 101 11.48 -11.57 1.31
N LYS A 102 11.49 -10.95 2.51
CA LYS A 102 12.70 -10.33 3.08
C LYS A 102 13.82 -11.34 3.24
N GLU A 103 13.52 -12.52 3.80
CA GLU A 103 14.50 -13.58 4.00
C GLU A 103 15.02 -14.13 2.67
N ALA A 104 14.12 -14.34 1.70
CA ALA A 104 14.48 -14.77 0.37
C ALA A 104 15.39 -13.75 -0.36
N LEU A 105 15.05 -12.46 -0.27
CA LEU A 105 15.85 -11.39 -0.86
C LEU A 105 17.25 -11.32 -0.21
N THR A 106 17.32 -11.47 1.11
CA THR A 106 18.58 -11.49 1.86
C THR A 106 19.46 -12.67 1.44
N ASN A 107 18.87 -13.86 1.26
CA ASN A 107 19.58 -15.05 0.79
C ASN A 107 20.11 -14.88 -0.64
N LEU A 108 19.40 -14.16 -1.50
CA LEU A 108 19.82 -13.87 -2.87
C LEU A 108 20.98 -12.85 -2.89
N LEU A 109 20.85 -11.76 -2.14
CA LEU A 109 21.86 -10.70 -2.05
C LEU A 109 23.17 -11.17 -1.41
N ASN A 110 23.08 -12.02 -0.39
CA ASN A 110 24.25 -12.57 0.31
C ASN A 110 24.89 -13.76 -0.42
N GLY A 111 24.40 -14.12 -1.61
CA GLY A 111 24.91 -15.23 -2.40
C GLY A 111 24.57 -16.64 -1.87
N VAL A 112 23.88 -16.74 -0.73
CA VAL A 112 23.47 -18.01 -0.10
C VAL A 112 22.55 -18.83 -1.02
N ALA A 113 21.73 -18.16 -1.82
CA ALA A 113 20.86 -18.78 -2.81
C ALA A 113 21.65 -19.56 -3.88
N PHE A 114 22.87 -19.13 -4.22
CA PHE A 114 23.69 -19.77 -5.26
C PHE A 114 24.55 -20.92 -4.73
N ALA A 115 24.52 -21.21 -3.42
CA ALA A 115 25.29 -22.29 -2.82
C ALA A 115 24.81 -23.69 -3.26
N SER A 116 23.55 -23.83 -3.70
CA SER A 116 23.06 -25.07 -4.31
C SER A 116 21.79 -24.84 -5.13
N ARG A 117 21.51 -25.75 -6.08
CA ARG A 117 20.27 -25.71 -6.88
C ARG A 117 19.00 -25.70 -6.00
N ASN A 118 18.98 -26.46 -4.90
CA ASN A 118 17.83 -26.53 -3.99
C ASN A 118 17.62 -25.22 -3.22
N LYS A 119 18.71 -24.57 -2.77
CA LYS A 119 18.64 -23.24 -2.14
C LYS A 119 18.19 -22.16 -3.11
N PHE A 120 18.64 -22.26 -4.36
CA PHE A 120 18.23 -21.34 -5.42
C PHE A 120 16.72 -21.43 -5.69
N VAL A 121 16.21 -22.65 -5.93
CA VAL A 121 14.78 -22.88 -6.23
C VAL A 121 13.89 -22.48 -5.04
N SER A 122 14.25 -22.85 -3.81
CA SER A 122 13.48 -22.46 -2.62
C SER A 122 13.48 -20.95 -2.36
N THR A 123 14.60 -20.27 -2.64
CA THR A 123 14.69 -18.80 -2.57
C THR A 123 13.78 -18.15 -3.61
N LEU A 124 13.80 -18.62 -4.86
CA LEU A 124 12.91 -18.10 -5.91
C LEU A 124 11.43 -18.33 -5.58
N ALA A 125 11.06 -19.51 -5.09
CA ALA A 125 9.70 -19.81 -4.68
C ALA A 125 9.23 -18.86 -3.55
N SER A 126 10.12 -18.53 -2.63
CA SER A 126 9.83 -17.63 -1.51
C SER A 126 9.69 -16.15 -1.93
N LEU A 127 10.12 -15.79 -3.15
CA LEU A 127 9.90 -14.45 -3.72
C LEU A 127 8.53 -14.31 -4.42
N ILE A 128 7.83 -15.41 -4.69
CA ILE A 128 6.52 -15.41 -5.37
C ILE A 128 5.51 -14.46 -4.69
N PRO A 129 5.35 -14.46 -3.35
CA PRO A 129 4.40 -13.56 -2.69
C PRO A 129 4.73 -12.07 -2.91
N ILE A 130 6.01 -11.69 -2.90
CA ILE A 130 6.43 -10.32 -3.20
C ILE A 130 6.18 -9.99 -4.67
N ALA A 131 6.56 -10.87 -5.60
CA ALA A 131 6.35 -10.65 -7.02
C ALA A 131 4.84 -10.51 -7.35
N ALA A 132 4.01 -11.36 -6.76
CA ALA A 132 2.56 -11.28 -6.89
C ALA A 132 2.01 -9.97 -6.30
N TYR A 133 2.48 -9.56 -5.13
CA TYR A 133 2.09 -8.29 -4.51
C TYR A 133 2.46 -7.08 -5.37
N ILE A 134 3.72 -6.99 -5.84
CA ILE A 134 4.20 -5.91 -6.70
C ILE A 134 3.42 -5.85 -8.01
N THR A 135 3.17 -7.01 -8.63
CA THR A 135 2.38 -7.11 -9.87
C THR A 135 0.96 -6.61 -9.63
N TYR A 136 0.32 -7.05 -8.54
CA TYR A 136 -1.02 -6.64 -8.16
C TYR A 136 -1.14 -5.12 -7.97
N ILE A 137 -0.22 -4.49 -7.23
CA ILE A 137 -0.25 -3.04 -7.04
C ILE A 137 0.08 -2.29 -8.32
N ALA A 138 1.01 -2.78 -9.16
CA ALA A 138 1.35 -2.13 -10.43
C ALA A 138 0.16 -2.12 -11.40
N LEU A 139 -0.59 -3.23 -11.47
CA LEU A 139 -1.82 -3.33 -12.26
C LEU A 139 -2.91 -2.41 -11.71
N THR A 140 -3.10 -2.38 -10.39
CA THR A 140 -4.10 -1.54 -9.73
C THR A 140 -3.81 -0.05 -9.98
N VAL A 141 -2.56 0.37 -9.75
CA VAL A 141 -2.07 1.73 -10.00
C VAL A 141 -2.27 2.12 -11.45
N SER A 142 -1.89 1.24 -12.39
CA SER A 142 -2.02 1.52 -13.82
C SER A 142 -3.49 1.70 -14.20
N TYR A 143 -4.35 0.77 -13.80
CA TYR A 143 -5.79 0.87 -14.03
C TYR A 143 -6.40 2.17 -13.47
N ASP A 144 -6.06 2.52 -12.23
CA ASP A 144 -6.63 3.70 -11.56
C ASP A 144 -6.16 5.03 -12.17
N VAL A 145 -4.90 5.11 -12.62
CA VAL A 145 -4.35 6.31 -13.26
C VAL A 145 -4.87 6.41 -14.69
N ASP A 146 -4.78 5.33 -15.48
CA ASP A 146 -5.12 5.33 -16.89
C ASP A 146 -6.61 5.63 -17.10
N LYS A 147 -7.50 5.00 -16.31
CA LYS A 147 -8.95 5.27 -16.36
C LYS A 147 -9.33 6.70 -15.96
N LYS A 148 -8.53 7.37 -15.11
CA LYS A 148 -8.75 8.77 -14.75
C LYS A 148 -8.26 9.71 -15.85
N CYS A 149 -7.22 9.34 -16.57
CA CYS A 149 -6.71 10.08 -17.72
C CYS A 149 -7.63 9.98 -18.94
N GLU A 150 -8.31 8.85 -19.15
CA GLU A 150 -9.31 8.67 -20.22
C GLU A 150 -10.58 9.52 -20.07
N LYS A 151 -10.87 10.03 -18.86
CA LYS A 151 -12.03 10.87 -18.56
C LYS A 151 -11.78 12.38 -18.72
N LYS A 152 -10.60 12.78 -19.21
CA LYS A 152 -10.26 14.17 -19.54
C LYS A 152 -10.38 14.38 -21.03
#